data_AF-A0A2N2JFZ4-F1
#
_entry.id   AF-A0A2N2JFZ4-F1
#
_cell.length_a   1.000
_cell.length_b   1.000
_cell.length_c   1.000
_cell.angle_alpha   90.00
_cell.angle_beta   90.00
_cell.angle_gamma   90.00
#
_symmetry.space_group_name_H-M   'P 1'
#
loop_
_entity.id
_entity.type
_entity.pdbx_description
1 polymer ?
#
loop_
_entity_poly.entity_id
_entity_poly.type
_entity_poly.pdbx_seq_one_letter_code
_entity_poly.pdbx_strand_id
1 'polypeptide(L)'
;MLPAPPAGTVRAVSPRLHLFNPSCEAEAARGRPGWTPPRDVAALARDLEALPWVLADPHDAVLVAEAPTPGWCALLAAHGVALPRFVTAPADAPGHAPAPWGPSPDAARRLGAPWSPEARALYRKDTWLALLGELVARADAGVAGPVDVGRSCVSAAAVAEHVATLRDAGVAIAVAKAPFGTSGRGAKRLPTTSPPTPSEQGWIARTLRDQGAVVVEPWRRRLLDLSLLFEVDAGGA
;
A
#
# COMPACT_ATOMS: atom_id res chain seq x y z
N MET A 1 -10.71 -40.01 -10.94
CA MET A 1 -11.10 -39.69 -9.55
C MET A 1 -9.79 -39.40 -8.80
N LEU A 2 -9.46 -38.13 -8.59
CA LEU A 2 -8.25 -37.76 -7.85
C LEU A 2 -8.48 -38.07 -6.36
N PRO A 3 -7.48 -38.62 -5.65
CA PRO A 3 -7.61 -38.91 -4.22
C PRO A 3 -7.84 -37.61 -3.44
N ALA A 4 -8.70 -37.68 -2.42
CA ALA A 4 -8.92 -36.56 -1.51
C ALA A 4 -7.58 -36.16 -0.85
N PRO A 5 -7.30 -34.86 -0.69
CA PRO A 5 -6.10 -34.43 0.01
C PRO A 5 -6.13 -34.96 1.45
N PRO A 6 -4.97 -35.30 2.04
CA PRO A 6 -4.92 -35.74 3.42
C PRO A 6 -5.49 -34.64 4.32
N ALA A 7 -6.25 -35.04 5.34
CA ALA A 7 -6.74 -34.15 6.38
C ALA A 7 -5.54 -33.53 7.09
N GLY A 8 -5.10 -32.37 6.60
CA GLY A 8 -4.17 -31.53 7.31
C GLY A 8 -4.81 -31.18 8.65
N THR A 9 -4.06 -31.34 9.73
CA THR A 9 -4.38 -30.73 11.00
C THR A 9 -4.59 -29.24 10.73
N VAL A 10 -5.85 -28.81 10.69
CA VAL A 10 -6.21 -27.40 10.62
C VAL A 10 -5.63 -26.80 11.88
N ARG A 11 -4.46 -26.17 11.76
CA ARG A 11 -3.90 -25.33 12.81
C ARG A 11 -5.02 -24.34 13.11
N ALA A 12 -5.58 -24.38 14.32
CA ALA A 12 -6.66 -23.48 14.69
C ALA A 12 -6.12 -22.05 14.55
N VAL A 13 -6.42 -21.41 13.42
CA VAL A 13 -6.07 -20.01 13.19
C VAL A 13 -7.05 -19.24 14.04
N SER A 14 -6.55 -18.44 14.97
CA SER A 14 -7.41 -17.56 15.75
C SER A 14 -8.22 -16.70 14.78
N PRO A 15 -9.55 -16.57 14.95
CA PRO A 15 -10.37 -15.68 14.15
C PRO A 15 -9.77 -14.28 14.08
N ARG A 16 -9.97 -13.57 12.98
CA ARG A 16 -9.34 -12.27 12.73
C ARG A 16 -10.33 -11.13 12.94
N LEU A 17 -9.84 -10.02 13.50
CA LEU A 17 -10.58 -8.76 13.57
C LEU A 17 -10.02 -7.80 12.52
N HIS A 18 -10.79 -7.62 11.46
CA HIS A 18 -10.43 -6.77 10.33
C HIS A 18 -10.76 -5.31 10.59
N LEU A 19 -9.90 -4.42 10.10
CA LEU A 19 -10.13 -2.97 10.12
C LEU A 19 -9.80 -2.40 8.75
N PHE A 20 -10.80 -1.81 8.09
CA PHE A 20 -10.54 -1.00 6.90
C PHE A 20 -9.83 0.31 7.29
N ASN A 21 -8.64 0.54 6.73
CA ASN A 21 -7.92 1.79 6.86
C ASN A 21 -7.20 2.14 5.55
N PRO A 22 -7.87 2.84 4.61
CA PRO A 22 -7.29 3.21 3.32
C PRO A 22 -6.27 4.35 3.43
N SER A 23 -5.94 4.78 4.66
CA SER A 23 -5.02 5.88 4.94
C SER A 23 -3.75 5.42 5.66
N CYS A 24 -3.55 4.10 5.77
CA CYS A 24 -2.41 3.51 6.47
C CYS A 24 -1.05 4.05 5.97
N GLU A 25 -0.88 4.33 4.68
CA GLU A 25 0.35 4.91 4.14
C GLU A 25 0.57 6.37 4.57
N ALA A 26 -0.51 7.16 4.63
CA ALA A 26 -0.44 8.56 5.05
C ALA A 26 -0.16 8.67 6.55
N GLU A 27 -0.72 7.76 7.34
CA GLU A 27 -0.38 7.58 8.75
C GLU A 27 1.06 7.10 8.92
N ALA A 28 1.52 6.15 8.11
CA ALA A 28 2.89 5.65 8.11
C ALA A 28 3.88 6.77 7.77
N ALA A 29 3.55 7.63 6.80
CA ALA A 29 4.35 8.81 6.45
C ALA A 29 4.55 9.70 7.69
N ARG A 30 3.45 9.99 8.41
CA ARG A 30 3.46 10.80 9.65
C ARG A 30 4.18 10.10 10.82
N GLY A 31 4.10 8.77 10.89
CA GLY A 31 4.71 7.92 11.91
C GLY A 31 4.06 7.96 13.29
N ARG A 32 2.94 8.67 13.46
CA ARG A 32 2.21 8.80 14.73
C ARG A 32 0.69 8.90 14.52
N PRO A 33 -0.14 8.55 15.51
CA PRO A 33 -1.60 8.61 15.40
C PRO A 33 -2.16 10.01 15.12
N GLY A 34 -3.42 10.05 14.70
CA GLY A 34 -4.22 11.27 14.56
C GLY A 34 -4.07 11.99 13.22
N TRP A 35 -3.68 11.28 12.16
CA TRP A 35 -3.81 11.79 10.80
C TRP A 35 -5.29 11.97 10.46
N THR A 36 -5.62 13.12 9.86
CA THR A 36 -6.99 13.45 9.49
C THR A 36 -7.10 13.45 7.97
N PRO A 37 -7.89 12.54 7.37
CA PRO A 37 -8.11 12.54 5.94
C PRO A 37 -8.83 13.81 5.47
N PRO A 38 -8.59 14.24 4.23
CA PRO A 38 -9.52 15.11 3.51
C PRO A 38 -10.95 14.55 3.55
N ARG A 39 -11.96 15.43 3.51
CA ARG A 39 -13.38 15.06 3.73
C ARG A 39 -13.88 13.97 2.77
N ASP A 40 -13.48 14.04 1.51
CA ASP A 40 -13.80 13.06 0.48
C ASP A 40 -13.19 11.68 0.78
N VAL A 41 -11.93 11.65 1.21
CA VAL A 41 -11.24 10.42 1.63
C VAL A 41 -11.89 9.84 2.89
N ALA A 42 -12.27 10.69 3.85
CA ALA A 42 -12.95 10.26 5.07
C ALA A 42 -14.34 9.66 4.78
N ALA A 43 -15.09 10.25 3.85
CA ALA A 43 -16.38 9.72 3.41
C ALA A 43 -16.21 8.37 2.72
N LEU A 44 -15.28 8.26 1.78
CA LEU A 44 -14.96 7.00 1.11
C LEU A 44 -14.53 5.91 2.10
N ALA A 45 -13.70 6.26 3.08
CA ALA A 45 -13.27 5.33 4.11
C ALA A 45 -14.47 4.79 4.89
N ARG A 46 -15.41 5.65 5.28
CA ARG A 46 -16.64 5.28 5.98
C ARG A 46 -17.53 4.36 5.13
N ASP A 47 -17.78 4.74 3.89
CA ASP A 47 -18.67 3.99 2.98
C ASP A 47 -18.14 2.57 2.69
N LEU A 48 -16.82 2.38 2.79
CA LEU A 48 -16.14 1.10 2.54
C LEU A 48 -15.67 0.41 3.83
N GLU A 49 -16.10 0.83 5.02
CA GLU A 49 -15.65 0.22 6.29
C GLU A 49 -15.93 -1.29 6.36
N ALA A 50 -17.05 -1.72 5.77
CA ALA A 50 -17.41 -3.13 5.72
C ALA A 50 -16.55 -3.94 4.74
N LEU A 51 -15.90 -3.30 3.75
CA LEU A 51 -15.21 -3.95 2.63
C LEU A 51 -14.34 -5.17 2.99
N PRO A 52 -13.62 -5.22 4.13
CA PRO A 52 -12.86 -6.41 4.51
C PRO A 52 -13.68 -7.71 4.57
N TRP A 53 -15.02 -7.65 4.56
CA TRP A 53 -15.87 -8.83 4.41
C TRP A 53 -15.52 -9.68 3.19
N VAL A 54 -14.99 -9.09 2.11
CA VAL A 54 -14.59 -9.83 0.90
C VAL A 54 -13.35 -10.71 1.10
N LEU A 55 -12.55 -10.42 2.13
CA LEU A 55 -11.32 -11.13 2.47
C LEU A 55 -11.48 -12.00 3.73
N ALA A 56 -12.58 -11.83 4.46
CA ALA A 56 -12.78 -12.40 5.78
C ALA A 56 -13.39 -13.81 5.71
N ASP A 57 -12.96 -14.67 6.63
CA ASP A 57 -13.64 -15.95 6.89
C ASP A 57 -14.96 -15.70 7.65
N PRO A 58 -15.98 -16.57 7.54
CA PRO A 58 -17.22 -16.42 8.30
C PRO A 58 -17.05 -16.35 9.83
N HIS A 59 -15.96 -16.90 10.37
CA HIS A 59 -15.64 -16.84 11.80
C HIS A 59 -14.92 -15.54 12.20
N ASP A 60 -14.45 -14.76 11.22
CA ASP A 60 -13.81 -13.46 11.46
C ASP A 60 -14.84 -12.39 11.86
N ALA A 61 -14.31 -11.23 12.26
CA ALA A 61 -15.09 -10.03 12.50
C ALA A 61 -14.54 -8.83 11.71
N VAL A 62 -15.42 -7.91 11.32
CA VAL A 62 -15.05 -6.64 10.69
C VAL A 62 -15.50 -5.49 11.59
N LEU A 63 -14.54 -4.65 11.99
CA LEU A 63 -14.79 -3.45 12.79
C LEU A 63 -15.34 -2.33 11.90
N VAL A 64 -16.57 -1.90 12.17
CA VAL A 64 -17.29 -0.84 11.45
C VAL A 64 -17.84 0.18 12.44
N ALA A 65 -18.07 1.43 12.01
CA ALA A 65 -18.75 2.41 12.85
C ALA A 65 -20.25 2.11 12.96
N GLU A 66 -20.85 1.58 11.89
CA GLU A 66 -22.25 1.19 11.80
C GLU A 66 -22.36 -0.16 11.08
N ALA A 67 -23.14 -1.09 11.64
CA ALA A 67 -23.34 -2.40 11.04
C ALA A 67 -24.12 -2.29 9.72
N PRO A 68 -23.78 -3.08 8.69
CA PRO A 68 -24.58 -3.14 7.47
C PRO A 68 -26.04 -3.52 7.75
N THR A 69 -26.96 -3.00 6.94
CA THR A 69 -28.39 -3.25 7.14
C THR A 69 -28.72 -4.75 7.05
N PRO A 70 -29.71 -5.25 7.81
CA PRO A 70 -30.14 -6.65 7.71
C PRO A 70 -30.54 -7.08 6.30
N GLY A 71 -31.14 -6.17 5.52
CA GLY A 71 -31.53 -6.43 4.13
C GLY A 71 -30.33 -6.67 3.20
N TRP A 72 -29.25 -5.89 3.37
CA TRP A 72 -28.01 -6.10 2.62
C TRP A 72 -27.33 -7.43 3.01
N CYS A 73 -27.30 -7.74 4.30
CA CYS A 73 -26.75 -9.02 4.77
C CYS A 73 -27.56 -10.21 4.22
N ALA A 74 -28.89 -10.12 4.24
CA ALA A 74 -29.77 -11.15 3.69
C ALA A 74 -29.60 -11.31 2.18
N LEU A 75 -29.42 -10.21 1.44
CA LEU A 75 -29.16 -10.24 0.00
C LEU A 75 -27.89 -11.04 -0.31
N LEU A 76 -26.79 -10.77 0.39
CA LEU A 76 -25.52 -11.49 0.18
C LEU A 76 -25.63 -12.96 0.58
N ALA A 77 -26.26 -13.25 1.72
CA ALA A 77 -26.50 -14.63 2.15
C ALA A 77 -27.35 -15.42 1.14
N ALA A 78 -28.37 -14.80 0.54
CA ALA A 78 -29.19 -15.41 -0.51
C ALA A 78 -28.40 -15.76 -1.78
N HIS A 79 -27.23 -15.13 -1.97
CA HIS A 79 -26.30 -15.41 -3.07
C HIS A 79 -25.10 -16.28 -2.63
N GLY A 80 -25.21 -16.97 -1.49
CA GLY A 80 -24.21 -17.92 -1.01
C GLY A 80 -22.97 -17.27 -0.37
N VAL A 81 -23.00 -15.98 -0.08
CA VAL A 81 -21.92 -15.30 0.63
C VAL A 81 -22.07 -15.56 2.13
N ALA A 82 -21.08 -16.24 2.71
CA ALA A 82 -20.98 -16.39 4.16
C ALA A 82 -20.27 -15.16 4.73
N LEU A 83 -21.03 -14.28 5.39
CA LEU A 83 -20.53 -13.02 5.93
C LEU A 83 -19.82 -13.21 7.28
N PRO A 84 -18.76 -12.43 7.55
CA PRO A 84 -18.20 -12.32 8.89
C PRO A 84 -19.15 -11.57 9.82
N ARG A 85 -18.82 -11.53 11.11
CA ARG A 85 -19.55 -10.71 12.07
C ARG A 85 -19.13 -9.24 11.96
N PHE A 86 -20.09 -8.34 11.80
CA PHE A 86 -19.83 -6.89 11.90
C PHE A 86 -19.92 -6.46 13.37
N VAL A 87 -18.87 -5.80 13.87
CA VAL A 87 -18.79 -5.32 15.24
C VAL A 87 -18.50 -3.82 15.29
N THR A 88 -18.99 -3.12 16.31
CA THR A 88 -18.79 -1.68 16.47
C THR A 88 -17.69 -1.32 17.46
N ALA A 89 -17.29 -2.27 18.32
CA ALA A 89 -16.15 -2.13 19.20
C ALA A 89 -15.23 -3.35 19.14
N PRO A 90 -13.89 -3.18 19.26
CA PRO A 90 -12.96 -4.30 19.35
C PRO A 90 -13.29 -5.29 20.48
N ALA A 91 -13.84 -4.78 21.59
CA ALA A 91 -14.25 -5.58 22.74
C ALA A 91 -15.34 -6.61 22.42
N ASP A 92 -16.10 -6.41 21.34
CA ASP A 92 -17.15 -7.34 20.89
C ASP A 92 -16.57 -8.56 20.17
N ALA A 93 -15.28 -8.54 19.81
CA ALA A 93 -14.55 -9.64 19.18
C ALA A 93 -13.35 -10.10 20.03
N PRO A 94 -13.58 -10.55 21.29
CA PRO A 94 -12.50 -10.97 22.16
C PRO A 94 -11.76 -12.18 21.56
N GLY A 95 -10.46 -12.25 21.78
CA GLY A 95 -9.59 -13.33 21.31
C GLY A 95 -9.31 -13.33 19.80
N HIS A 96 -9.86 -12.37 19.03
CA HIS A 96 -9.55 -12.27 17.60
C HIS A 96 -8.17 -11.63 17.39
N ALA A 97 -7.39 -12.17 16.44
CA ALA A 97 -6.11 -11.61 16.06
C ALA A 97 -6.31 -10.33 15.20
N PRO A 98 -5.52 -9.26 15.40
CA PRO A 98 -5.66 -8.04 14.63
C PRO A 98 -5.28 -8.25 13.16
N ALA A 99 -6.15 -7.84 12.24
CA ALA A 99 -5.96 -7.95 10.80
C ALA A 99 -6.30 -6.62 10.10
N PRO A 100 -5.55 -5.54 10.33
CA PRO A 100 -5.83 -4.27 9.68
C PRO A 100 -5.57 -4.36 8.17
N TRP A 101 -6.21 -3.49 7.40
CA TRP A 101 -5.97 -3.29 5.98
C TRP A 101 -4.48 -3.04 5.66
N GLY A 102 -3.80 -2.34 6.56
CA GLY A 102 -2.35 -2.21 6.57
C GLY A 102 -1.85 -1.86 7.98
N PRO A 103 -0.66 -2.31 8.39
CA PRO A 103 -0.05 -1.90 9.66
C PRO A 103 0.08 -0.38 9.74
N SER A 104 -0.41 0.25 10.81
CA SER A 104 -0.33 1.70 10.95
C SER A 104 -0.43 2.13 12.42
N PRO A 105 -0.06 3.36 12.77
CA PRO A 105 -0.30 3.91 14.10
C PRO A 105 -1.77 3.84 14.54
N ASP A 106 -2.74 4.07 13.63
CA ASP A 106 -4.16 3.95 13.98
C ASP A 106 -4.60 2.50 14.17
N ALA A 107 -4.12 1.58 13.31
CA ALA A 107 -4.38 0.15 13.47
C ALA A 107 -3.83 -0.38 14.80
N ALA A 108 -2.63 0.04 15.20
CA ALA A 108 -2.06 -0.27 16.51
C ALA A 108 -2.92 0.26 17.65
N ARG A 109 -3.41 1.51 17.53
CA ARG A 109 -4.27 2.14 18.53
C ARG A 109 -5.64 1.46 18.65
N ARG A 110 -6.26 1.08 17.53
CA ARG A 110 -7.64 0.58 17.49
C ARG A 110 -7.75 -0.93 17.70
N LEU A 111 -6.79 -1.70 17.20
CA LEU A 111 -6.82 -3.16 17.25
C LEU A 111 -5.70 -3.78 18.09
N GLY A 112 -4.73 -2.99 18.56
CA GLY A 112 -3.49 -3.56 19.10
C GLY A 112 -2.62 -4.22 18.02
N ALA A 113 -2.78 -3.84 16.75
CA ALA A 113 -2.00 -4.39 15.66
C ALA A 113 -0.49 -4.04 15.80
N PRO A 114 0.43 -4.92 15.38
CA PRO A 114 1.85 -4.61 15.37
C PRO A 114 2.17 -3.36 14.55
N TRP A 115 2.93 -2.44 15.14
CA TRP A 115 3.47 -1.26 14.46
C TRP A 115 4.91 -1.03 14.89
N SER A 116 5.81 -1.00 13.91
CA SER A 116 7.24 -0.86 14.15
C SER A 116 7.90 -0.02 13.04
N PRO A 117 9.13 0.47 13.24
CA PRO A 117 9.92 1.10 12.18
C PRO A 117 10.06 0.22 10.93
N GLU A 118 10.15 -1.09 11.08
CA GLU A 118 10.23 -2.06 9.99
C GLU A 118 8.92 -2.11 9.21
N ALA A 119 7.78 -2.21 9.90
CA ALA A 119 6.46 -2.15 9.26
C ALA A 119 6.26 -0.82 8.52
N ARG A 120 6.75 0.29 9.10
CA ARG A 120 6.74 1.60 8.44
C ARG A 120 7.59 1.62 7.17
N ALA A 121 8.76 0.97 7.17
CA ALA A 121 9.65 0.94 6.02
C ALA A 121 9.01 0.26 4.81
N LEU A 122 8.17 -0.76 5.02
CA LEU A 122 7.44 -1.46 3.94
C LEU A 122 6.57 -0.52 3.08
N TYR A 123 6.11 0.62 3.62
CA TYR A 123 5.34 1.59 2.86
C TYR A 123 6.17 2.49 1.95
N ARG A 124 7.48 2.58 2.17
CA ARG A 124 8.33 3.46 1.38
C ARG A 124 8.66 2.82 0.03
N LYS A 125 8.55 3.61 -1.03
CA LYS A 125 8.92 3.20 -2.41
C LYS A 125 10.38 2.82 -2.55
N ASP A 126 11.26 3.49 -1.81
CA ASP A 126 12.70 3.23 -1.88
C ASP A 126 13.12 1.93 -1.20
N THR A 127 12.31 1.38 -0.29
CA THR A 127 12.54 0.05 0.33
C THR A 127 12.60 -1.06 -0.71
N TRP A 128 11.81 -0.94 -1.78
CA TRP A 128 11.62 -1.99 -2.77
C TRP A 128 12.51 -1.85 -4.00
N LEU A 129 13.36 -0.83 -4.09
CA LEU A 129 14.22 -0.60 -5.26
C LEU A 129 15.25 -1.71 -5.45
N ALA A 130 15.78 -2.28 -4.36
CA ALA A 130 16.72 -3.40 -4.44
C ALA A 130 16.04 -4.65 -5.03
N LEU A 131 14.85 -4.99 -4.52
CA LEU A 131 14.04 -6.08 -5.06
C LEU A 131 13.64 -5.84 -6.51
N LEU A 132 13.25 -4.61 -6.86
CA LEU A 132 12.95 -4.25 -8.25
C LEU A 132 14.17 -4.40 -9.14
N GLY A 133 15.36 -3.99 -8.68
CA GLY A 133 16.61 -4.17 -9.41
C GLY A 133 16.94 -5.63 -9.66
N GLU A 134 16.72 -6.47 -8.66
CA GLU A 134 16.83 -7.92 -8.76
C GLU A 134 15.84 -8.56 -9.74
N LEU A 135 14.59 -8.09 -9.77
CA LEU A 135 13.58 -8.56 -10.73
C LEU A 135 13.92 -8.10 -12.14
N VAL A 136 14.32 -6.84 -12.31
CA VAL A 136 14.74 -6.27 -13.60
C VAL A 136 15.99 -6.98 -14.15
N ALA A 137 16.95 -7.35 -13.30
CA ALA A 137 18.14 -8.10 -13.71
C ALA A 137 17.81 -9.52 -14.22
N ARG A 138 16.68 -10.09 -13.80
CA ARG A 138 16.17 -11.40 -14.24
C ARG A 138 15.14 -11.29 -15.37
N ALA A 139 14.66 -10.09 -15.68
CA ALA A 139 13.68 -9.86 -16.72
C ALA A 139 14.35 -9.89 -18.10
N ASP A 140 13.58 -10.28 -19.12
CA ASP A 140 14.03 -10.14 -20.51
C ASP A 140 14.30 -8.67 -20.83
N ALA A 141 15.35 -8.40 -21.60
CA ALA A 141 15.76 -7.02 -21.96
C ALA A 141 14.66 -6.23 -22.72
N GLY A 142 13.67 -6.92 -23.30
CA GLY A 142 12.50 -6.32 -23.93
C GLY A 142 11.38 -5.90 -22.96
N VAL A 143 11.46 -6.32 -21.69
CA VAL A 143 10.45 -6.05 -20.65
C VAL A 143 10.88 -4.90 -19.75
N ALA A 144 12.09 -4.96 -19.21
CA ALA A 144 12.67 -3.90 -18.37
C ALA A 144 14.20 -3.94 -18.44
N GLY A 145 14.83 -2.79 -18.23
CA GLY A 145 16.28 -2.67 -18.12
C GLY A 145 16.72 -1.87 -16.89
N PRO A 146 18.03 -1.77 -16.60
CA PRO A 146 18.54 -1.09 -15.40
C PRO A 146 18.01 0.34 -15.19
N VAL A 147 17.71 1.04 -16.29
CA VAL A 147 17.11 2.38 -16.26
C VAL A 147 15.72 2.41 -15.62
N ASP A 148 14.97 1.30 -15.64
CA ASP A 148 13.59 1.18 -15.13
C ASP A 148 13.49 1.05 -13.61
N VAL A 149 14.59 0.72 -12.93
CA VAL A 149 14.60 0.60 -11.46
C VAL A 149 14.42 1.96 -10.79
N GLY A 150 14.95 3.02 -11.40
CA GLY A 150 15.02 4.35 -10.79
C GLY A 150 16.07 4.45 -9.67
N ARG A 151 16.02 5.55 -8.91
CA ARG A 151 16.97 5.86 -7.84
C ARG A 151 16.28 6.57 -6.67
N SER A 152 16.65 6.21 -5.44
CA SER A 152 16.33 7.00 -4.26
C SER A 152 17.35 8.13 -4.09
N CYS A 153 16.91 9.37 -4.27
CA CYS A 153 17.75 10.55 -4.18
C CYS A 153 17.55 11.27 -2.84
N VAL A 154 18.62 11.45 -2.08
CA VAL A 154 18.61 12.09 -0.74
C VAL A 154 18.95 13.58 -0.76
N SER A 155 19.13 14.17 -1.94
CA SER A 155 19.40 15.60 -2.10
C SER A 155 18.87 16.11 -3.44
N ALA A 156 18.68 17.43 -3.56
CA ALA A 156 18.27 18.06 -4.82
C ALA A 156 19.34 17.86 -5.91
N ALA A 157 20.62 17.84 -5.53
CA ALA A 157 21.72 17.54 -6.45
C ALA A 157 21.64 16.10 -6.99
N ALA A 158 21.37 15.11 -6.12
CA ALA A 158 21.19 13.72 -6.53
C ALA A 158 19.96 13.54 -7.43
N VAL A 159 18.88 14.31 -7.21
CA VAL A 159 17.73 14.35 -8.12
C VAL A 159 18.16 14.86 -9.50
N ALA A 160 18.86 15.99 -9.57
CA ALA A 160 19.32 16.57 -10.83
C ALA A 160 20.28 15.64 -11.59
N GLU A 161 21.23 15.02 -10.89
CA GLU A 161 22.17 14.04 -11.46
C GLU A 161 21.43 12.83 -12.06
N HIS A 162 20.45 12.28 -11.35
CA HIS A 162 19.70 11.14 -11.87
C HIS A 162 18.78 11.53 -13.03
N VAL A 163 18.17 12.72 -13.00
CA VAL A 163 17.42 13.25 -14.16
C VAL A 163 18.32 13.39 -15.39
N ALA A 164 19.57 13.85 -15.23
CA ALA A 164 20.55 13.89 -16.31
C ALA A 164 20.93 12.48 -16.79
N THR A 165 21.12 11.52 -15.88
CA THR A 165 21.36 10.11 -16.23
C THR A 165 20.22 9.54 -17.08
N LEU A 166 18.97 9.82 -16.71
CA LEU A 166 17.78 9.39 -17.45
C LEU A 166 17.73 10.05 -18.84
N ARG A 167 18.04 11.35 -18.94
CA ARG A 167 18.16 12.06 -20.21
C ARG A 167 19.16 11.39 -21.14
N ASP A 168 20.35 11.08 -20.63
CA ASP A 168 21.45 10.51 -21.42
C ASP A 168 21.11 9.07 -21.87
N ALA A 169 20.22 8.38 -21.14
CA ALA A 169 19.61 7.11 -21.54
C ALA A 169 18.40 7.26 -22.49
N GLY A 170 18.12 8.46 -23.00
CA GLY A 170 17.03 8.73 -23.95
C GLY A 170 15.64 8.85 -23.32
N VAL A 171 15.53 8.99 -22.00
CA VAL A 171 14.25 9.17 -21.30
C VAL A 171 13.83 10.65 -21.37
N ALA A 172 12.69 10.93 -21.98
CA ALA A 172 12.19 12.31 -22.15
C ALA A 172 11.58 12.91 -20.87
N ILE A 173 10.98 12.06 -20.02
CA ILE A 173 10.30 12.48 -18.79
C ILE A 173 10.75 11.56 -17.66
N ALA A 174 11.29 12.14 -16.60
CA ALA A 174 11.44 11.47 -15.32
C ALA A 174 10.18 11.66 -14.48
N VAL A 175 9.85 10.73 -13.60
CA VAL A 175 8.84 10.95 -12.56
C VAL A 175 9.51 10.89 -11.20
N ALA A 176 9.37 11.97 -10.45
CA ALA A 176 9.80 12.08 -9.07
C ALA A 176 8.63 11.74 -8.16
N LYS A 177 8.82 10.82 -7.21
CA LYS A 177 7.80 10.30 -6.30
C LYS A 177 8.24 10.46 -4.84
N ALA A 178 7.31 10.83 -3.98
CA ALA A 178 7.52 10.82 -2.54
C ALA A 178 7.58 9.36 -2.03
N PRO A 179 8.50 9.00 -1.11
CA PRO A 179 8.60 7.65 -0.56
C PRO A 179 7.27 7.05 -0.11
N PHE A 180 6.46 7.81 0.64
CA PHE A 180 5.14 7.39 1.14
C PHE A 180 3.96 7.85 0.26
N GLY A 181 4.19 8.26 -0.99
CA GLY A 181 3.10 8.70 -1.87
C GLY A 181 2.12 7.57 -2.22
N THR A 182 0.82 7.86 -2.33
CA THR A 182 -0.23 6.87 -2.67
C THR A 182 -0.99 7.27 -3.95
N SER A 183 -1.55 6.27 -4.65
CA SER A 183 -2.53 6.36 -5.75
C SER A 183 -2.65 7.72 -6.45
N GLY A 184 -1.66 8.07 -7.28
CA GLY A 184 -1.67 9.29 -8.11
C GLY A 184 -1.31 10.59 -7.39
N ARG A 185 -1.11 10.57 -6.08
CA ARG A 185 -0.67 11.71 -5.25
C ARG A 185 0.82 11.57 -4.92
N GLY A 186 1.47 12.71 -4.70
CA GLY A 186 2.89 12.72 -4.32
C GLY A 186 3.84 12.33 -5.44
N ALA A 187 3.54 12.73 -6.68
CA ALA A 187 4.44 12.59 -7.82
C ALA A 187 4.50 13.86 -8.67
N LYS A 188 5.63 14.09 -9.34
CA LYS A 188 5.87 15.16 -10.31
C LYS A 188 6.52 14.58 -11.55
N ARG A 189 6.02 14.95 -12.74
CA ARG A 189 6.65 14.61 -14.02
C ARG A 189 7.64 15.72 -14.35
N LEU A 190 8.90 15.37 -14.53
CA LEU A 190 9.99 16.30 -14.79
C LEU A 190 10.49 16.05 -16.22
N PRO A 191 10.28 16.98 -17.17
CA PRO A 191 10.96 16.93 -18.46
C PRO A 191 12.48 16.87 -18.23
N THR A 192 13.16 15.90 -18.84
CA THR A 192 14.61 15.72 -18.60
C THR A 192 15.46 16.72 -19.38
N THR A 193 14.86 17.41 -20.36
CA THR A 193 15.48 18.41 -21.23
C THR A 193 15.34 19.84 -20.72
N SER A 194 14.69 20.05 -19.57
CA SER A 194 14.44 21.38 -19.02
C SER A 194 14.57 21.38 -17.50
N PRO A 195 14.99 22.50 -16.88
CA PRO A 195 15.09 22.57 -15.44
C PRO A 195 13.69 22.45 -14.80
N PRO A 196 13.57 21.84 -13.60
CA PRO A 196 12.31 21.83 -12.86
C PRO A 196 11.80 23.24 -12.60
N THR A 197 10.49 23.44 -12.70
CA THR A 197 9.80 24.68 -12.36
C THR A 197 9.95 25.02 -10.86
N PRO A 198 9.73 26.28 -10.43
CA PRO A 198 9.76 26.64 -9.01
C PRO A 198 8.81 25.80 -8.13
N SER A 199 7.64 25.42 -8.67
CA SER A 199 6.69 24.55 -7.97
C SER A 199 7.25 23.13 -7.75
N GLU A 200 7.92 22.58 -8.76
CA GLU A 200 8.56 21.26 -8.68
C GLU A 200 9.76 21.27 -7.75
N GLN A 201 10.60 22.30 -7.83
CA GLN A 201 11.72 22.50 -6.89
C GLN A 201 11.23 22.60 -5.45
N GLY A 202 10.18 23.38 -5.20
CA GLY A 202 9.56 23.49 -3.89
C GLY A 202 8.96 22.17 -3.39
N TRP A 203 8.38 21.36 -4.28
CA TRP A 203 7.88 20.02 -3.95
C TRP A 203 9.01 19.04 -3.65
N ILE A 204 10.09 19.03 -4.44
CA ILE A 204 11.29 18.20 -4.23
C ILE A 204 11.91 18.55 -2.87
N ALA A 205 12.17 19.84 -2.61
CA ALA A 205 12.79 20.30 -1.36
C ALA A 205 11.95 19.93 -0.13
N ARG A 206 10.62 20.08 -0.20
CA ARG A 206 9.71 19.68 0.88
C ARG A 206 9.73 18.17 1.09
N THR A 207 9.68 17.39 0.02
CA THR A 207 9.66 15.92 0.11
C THR A 207 10.97 15.38 0.69
N LEU A 208 12.11 15.93 0.28
CA LEU A 208 13.42 15.62 0.86
C LEU A 208 13.45 15.93 2.36
N ARG A 209 12.97 17.12 2.76
CA ARG A 209 12.93 17.53 4.17
C ARG A 209 12.03 16.63 5.01
N ASP A 210 10.83 16.32 4.51
CA ASP A 210 9.79 15.68 5.31
C ASP A 210 9.89 14.13 5.27
N GLN A 211 10.46 13.55 4.20
CA GLN A 211 10.51 12.09 3.99
C GLN A 211 11.94 11.54 3.78
N GLY A 212 12.94 12.40 3.71
CA GLY A 212 14.37 12.06 3.63
C GLY A 212 14.85 11.66 2.22
N ALA A 213 13.94 11.47 1.26
CA ALA A 213 14.30 11.05 -0.10
C ALA A 213 13.22 11.43 -1.11
N VAL A 214 13.60 11.40 -2.39
CA VAL A 214 12.71 11.43 -3.55
C VAL A 214 13.12 10.28 -4.46
N VAL A 215 12.17 9.41 -4.82
CA VAL A 215 12.41 8.33 -5.78
C VAL A 215 12.23 8.90 -7.19
N VAL A 216 13.24 8.79 -8.03
CA VAL A 216 13.21 9.29 -9.41
C VAL A 216 13.36 8.10 -10.36
N GLU A 217 12.41 7.92 -11.26
CA GLU A 217 12.32 6.77 -12.19
C GLU A 217 11.89 7.26 -13.60
N PRO A 218 12.06 6.48 -14.67
CA PRO A 218 11.62 6.88 -16.00
C PRO A 218 10.09 6.85 -16.12
N TRP A 219 9.51 7.88 -16.75
CA TRP A 219 8.10 7.86 -17.12
C TRP A 219 7.91 7.06 -18.42
N ARG A 220 7.27 5.89 -18.32
CA ARG A 220 6.95 5.05 -19.48
C ARG A 220 5.58 5.36 -20.07
N ARG A 221 5.44 5.16 -21.39
CA ARG A 221 4.15 5.22 -22.07
C ARG A 221 3.30 4.04 -21.59
N ARG A 222 2.24 4.34 -20.84
CA ARG A 222 1.30 3.32 -20.37
C ARG A 222 0.61 2.66 -21.58
N LEU A 223 0.83 1.35 -21.72
CA LEU A 223 0.10 0.48 -22.67
C LEU A 223 -0.98 -0.33 -21.94
N LEU A 224 -0.61 -0.86 -20.78
CA LEU A 224 -1.44 -1.64 -19.89
C LEU A 224 -1.02 -1.36 -18.44
N ASP A 225 -1.94 -1.58 -17.50
CA ASP A 225 -1.67 -1.53 -16.06
C ASP A 225 -2.10 -2.87 -15.46
N LEU A 226 -1.16 -3.58 -14.83
CA LEU A 226 -1.38 -4.91 -14.26
C LEU A 226 -1.04 -4.85 -12.78
N SER A 227 -1.76 -5.63 -11.98
CA SER A 227 -1.49 -5.78 -10.55
C SER A 227 -1.57 -7.25 -10.19
N LEU A 228 -0.57 -7.72 -9.45
CA LEU A 228 -0.48 -9.08 -8.94
C LEU A 228 -0.46 -8.97 -7.41
N LEU A 229 -1.33 -9.72 -6.76
CA LEU A 229 -1.39 -9.81 -5.30
C LEU A 229 -0.84 -11.18 -4.89
N PHE A 230 0.08 -11.16 -3.93
CA PHE A 230 0.71 -12.36 -3.38
C PHE A 230 0.43 -12.42 -1.88
N GLU A 231 0.18 -13.61 -1.38
CA GLU A 231 0.28 -13.92 0.04
C GLU A 231 1.67 -14.53 0.27
N VAL A 232 2.41 -14.00 1.23
CA VAL A 232 3.79 -14.42 1.53
C VAL A 232 3.87 -14.67 3.02
N ASP A 233 4.22 -15.89 3.40
CA ASP A 233 4.42 -16.27 4.79
C ASP A 233 5.92 -16.29 5.17
N ALA A 234 6.25 -16.74 6.38
CA ALA A 234 7.63 -16.79 6.86
C ALA A 234 8.52 -17.80 6.10
N GLY A 235 7.92 -18.78 5.41
CA GLY A 235 8.59 -19.74 4.53
C GLY A 235 8.71 -19.27 3.08
N GLY A 236 7.96 -18.24 2.68
CA GLY A 236 7.98 -17.66 1.34
C GLY A 236 6.59 -17.50 0.74
N ALA A 237 6.56 -17.28 -0.57
CA ALA A 237 5.34 -17.30 -1.38
C ALA A 237 5.10 -18.69 -1.98
#